data_AF-A0A078AX49-F1
#
_entry.id   AF-A0A078AX49-F1
#
_cell.length_a   1.000
_cell.length_b   1.000
_cell.length_c   1.000
_cell.angle_alpha   90.00
_cell.angle_beta   90.00
_cell.angle_gamma   90.00
#
_symmetry.space_group_name_H-M   'P 1'
#
loop_
_entity.id
_entity.type
_entity.pdbx_description
1 polymer ?
#
loop_
_entity_poly.entity_id
_entity_poly.type
_entity_poly.pdbx_seq_one_letter_code
_entity_poly.pdbx_strand_id
1 'polypeptide(L)'
;MYRVWSLDSGAGSGCPNYRGYDCIRKNQIDWIGQEFNKISKDDPSRGKGILFMHIPIQEYLYMFNEGNIVGKAGEEICCQAGNTGLFQVIKDTNGVDWISSCHDHHNDFYGIYKGITMAYGRKTGYGQIGPNGLKKGARVFEISIDPHYQVKTWIRQEDKSIDYQEEYIDKPFIPQTQDYCCVQSDILRFLNYKLIMVILLGITYFLADSLMFRQKQRGRINKNKDSKQCIVAVE
;
A
#
# COMPACT_ATOMS: atom_id res chain seq x y z
N MET A 1 -11.77 -31.69 2.95
CA MET A 1 -12.01 -30.40 3.65
C MET A 1 -11.00 -29.39 3.16
N TYR A 2 -11.32 -28.12 2.97
CA TYR A 2 -10.34 -27.08 2.62
C TYR A 2 -10.32 -26.04 3.75
N ARG A 3 -9.12 -25.64 4.21
CA ARG A 3 -9.00 -24.78 5.41
C ARG A 3 -8.77 -23.32 5.04
N VAL A 4 -9.40 -22.42 5.79
CA VAL A 4 -9.19 -20.98 5.68
C VAL A 4 -8.55 -20.49 6.96
N TRP A 5 -7.46 -19.76 6.82
CA TRP A 5 -6.71 -19.16 7.92
C TRP A 5 -6.70 -17.65 7.76
N SER A 6 -6.62 -16.94 8.87
CA SER A 6 -6.47 -15.49 8.86
C SER A 6 -5.45 -15.09 9.93
N LEU A 7 -4.52 -14.22 9.56
CA LEU A 7 -3.59 -13.58 10.48
C LEU A 7 -3.75 -12.06 10.41
N ASP A 8 -3.74 -11.43 11.58
CA ASP A 8 -3.58 -9.98 11.66
C ASP A 8 -2.13 -9.61 11.35
N SER A 9 -1.91 -8.93 10.24
CA SER A 9 -0.58 -8.45 9.82
C SER A 9 -0.15 -7.17 10.54
N GLY A 10 -0.99 -6.63 11.41
CA GLY A 10 -0.78 -5.35 12.09
C GLY A 10 -1.15 -4.16 11.20
N ALA A 11 -0.76 -2.97 11.65
CA ALA A 11 -1.04 -1.70 10.97
C ALA A 11 0.03 -0.65 11.27
N GLY A 12 0.21 0.30 10.35
CA GLY A 12 1.17 1.39 10.50
C GLY A 12 2.61 0.91 10.72
N SER A 13 3.41 1.69 11.44
CA SER A 13 4.83 1.42 11.71
C SER A 13 5.06 0.64 13.01
N GLY A 14 4.58 -0.60 13.08
CA GLY A 14 4.60 -1.41 14.31
C GLY A 14 5.74 -2.44 14.42
N CYS A 15 6.51 -2.69 13.36
CA CYS A 15 7.47 -3.80 13.34
C CYS A 15 8.74 -3.49 14.17
N PRO A 16 9.05 -4.24 15.25
CA PRO A 16 10.21 -3.94 16.09
C PRO A 16 11.54 -4.01 15.33
N ASN A 17 12.40 -3.00 15.49
CA ASN A 17 13.71 -2.87 14.84
C ASN A 17 13.70 -2.65 13.32
N TYR A 18 12.53 -2.51 12.69
CA TYR A 18 12.40 -2.21 11.28
C TYR A 18 11.69 -0.88 11.06
N ARG A 19 11.99 -0.21 9.94
CA ARG A 19 11.24 0.97 9.47
C ARG A 19 10.32 0.54 8.33
N GLY A 20 9.07 1.01 8.37
CA GLY A 20 8.04 0.66 7.40
C GLY A 20 6.84 0.02 8.07
N TYR A 21 6.02 -0.68 7.29
CA TYR A 21 4.79 -1.31 7.77
C TYR A 21 5.02 -2.40 8.82
N ASP A 22 3.96 -2.68 9.56
CA ASP A 22 3.97 -3.69 10.59
C ASP A 22 4.30 -5.11 10.06
N CYS A 23 4.60 -6.04 10.97
CA CYS A 23 4.98 -7.40 10.64
C CYS A 23 4.30 -8.42 11.58
N ILE A 24 4.09 -9.65 11.09
CA ILE A 24 3.44 -10.68 11.89
C ILE A 24 4.34 -11.07 13.06
N ARG A 25 3.77 -11.10 14.28
CA ARG A 25 4.55 -11.33 15.50
C ARG A 25 4.92 -12.79 15.70
N LYS A 26 6.02 -13.03 16.42
CA LYS A 26 6.50 -14.37 16.74
C LYS A 26 5.43 -15.24 17.41
N ASN A 27 4.66 -14.70 18.35
CA ASN A 27 3.59 -15.46 19.02
C ASN A 27 2.47 -15.90 18.04
N GLN A 28 2.15 -15.09 17.03
CA GLN A 28 1.19 -15.46 15.97
C GLN A 28 1.76 -16.56 15.07
N ILE A 29 3.05 -16.49 14.75
CA ILE A 29 3.76 -17.51 13.96
C ILE A 29 3.85 -18.84 14.73
N ASP A 30 4.21 -18.78 16.02
CA ASP A 30 4.26 -19.95 16.89
C ASP A 30 2.88 -20.61 16.99
N TRP A 31 1.83 -19.80 17.19
CA TRP A 31 0.45 -20.28 17.24
C TRP A 31 0.04 -20.98 15.94
N ILE A 32 0.17 -20.32 14.77
CA ILE A 32 -0.29 -20.92 13.51
C ILE A 32 0.52 -22.17 13.15
N GLY A 33 1.82 -22.20 13.45
CA GLY A 33 2.65 -23.39 13.29
C GLY A 33 2.19 -24.55 14.16
N GLN A 34 1.80 -24.29 15.41
CA GLN A 34 1.19 -25.30 16.28
C GLN A 34 -0.15 -25.81 15.72
N GLU A 35 -1.01 -24.92 15.21
CA GLU A 35 -2.28 -25.32 14.60
C GLU A 35 -2.07 -26.19 13.34
N PHE A 36 -1.12 -25.84 12.47
CA PHE A 36 -0.75 -26.67 11.32
C PHE A 36 -0.25 -28.06 11.73
N ASN A 37 0.50 -28.15 12.84
CA ASN A 37 1.02 -29.42 13.34
C ASN A 37 -0.03 -30.31 14.01
N LYS A 38 -1.17 -29.77 14.44
CA LYS A 38 -2.31 -30.57 14.93
C LYS A 38 -3.02 -31.34 13.81
N ILE A 39 -2.88 -30.92 12.56
CA ILE A 39 -3.47 -31.63 11.42
C ILE A 39 -2.69 -32.92 11.18
N SER A 40 -3.37 -34.08 11.15
CA SER A 40 -2.70 -35.36 10.91
C SER A 40 -1.92 -35.37 9.60
N LYS A 41 -0.77 -36.08 9.56
CA LYS A 41 -0.01 -36.28 8.32
C LYS A 41 -0.79 -37.08 7.27
N ASP A 42 -1.72 -37.92 7.72
CA ASP A 42 -2.57 -38.75 6.85
C ASP A 42 -3.85 -38.02 6.42
N ASP A 43 -4.06 -36.79 6.89
CA ASP A 43 -5.20 -35.98 6.44
C ASP A 43 -4.97 -35.54 4.98
N PRO A 44 -5.84 -35.93 4.02
CA PRO A 44 -5.68 -35.58 2.61
C PRO A 44 -5.78 -34.06 2.35
N SER A 45 -6.27 -33.28 3.32
CA SER A 45 -6.32 -31.83 3.27
C SER A 45 -5.15 -31.12 3.96
N ARG A 46 -4.16 -31.87 4.46
CA ARG A 46 -2.94 -31.25 5.00
C ARG A 46 -2.23 -30.46 3.91
N GLY A 47 -1.88 -29.21 4.22
CA GLY A 47 -1.30 -28.28 3.25
C GLY A 47 -2.27 -27.72 2.23
N LYS A 48 -3.58 -28.00 2.36
CA LYS A 48 -4.63 -27.46 1.49
C LYS A 48 -5.41 -26.38 2.23
N GLY A 49 -5.14 -25.13 1.88
CA GLY A 49 -5.78 -23.99 2.50
C GLY A 49 -5.30 -22.64 1.99
N ILE A 50 -6.11 -21.61 2.23
CA ILE A 50 -5.74 -20.21 1.97
C ILE A 50 -5.50 -19.51 3.31
N LEU A 51 -4.37 -18.83 3.43
CA LEU A 51 -4.09 -17.89 4.50
C LEU A 51 -4.33 -16.45 4.03
N PHE A 52 -5.25 -15.75 4.67
CA PHE A 52 -5.52 -14.33 4.44
C PHE A 52 -4.78 -13.45 5.44
N MET A 53 -4.27 -12.32 4.95
CA MET A 53 -3.72 -11.23 5.77
C MET A 53 -3.86 -9.90 5.02
N HIS A 54 -3.68 -8.75 5.68
CA HIS A 54 -3.83 -7.46 5.00
C HIS A 54 -2.54 -7.02 4.30
N ILE A 55 -1.45 -6.86 5.06
CA ILE A 55 -0.13 -6.41 4.58
C ILE A 55 0.62 -7.62 4.01
N PRO A 56 1.15 -7.54 2.76
CA PRO A 56 1.85 -8.64 2.13
C PRO A 56 3.16 -8.99 2.85
N ILE A 57 3.50 -10.28 2.92
CA ILE A 57 4.82 -10.74 3.38
C ILE A 57 5.91 -10.39 2.35
N GLN A 58 7.16 -10.36 2.78
CA GLN A 58 8.29 -9.99 1.91
C GLN A 58 8.44 -10.92 0.69
N GLU A 59 7.96 -12.15 0.78
CA GLU A 59 8.00 -13.12 -0.31
C GLU A 59 7.21 -12.70 -1.56
N TYR A 60 6.28 -11.74 -1.45
CA TYR A 60 5.67 -11.12 -2.62
C TYR A 60 6.70 -10.40 -3.51
N LEU A 61 7.76 -9.80 -2.93
CA LEU A 61 8.85 -9.19 -3.70
C LEU A 61 9.60 -10.25 -4.52
N TYR A 62 9.95 -11.37 -3.89
CA TYR A 62 10.68 -12.44 -4.57
C TYR A 62 9.85 -13.05 -5.69
N MET A 63 8.56 -13.29 -5.45
CA MET A 63 7.63 -13.76 -6.47
C MET A 63 7.55 -12.79 -7.67
N PHE A 64 7.43 -11.50 -7.38
CA PHE A 64 7.41 -10.45 -8.41
C PHE A 64 8.71 -10.42 -9.21
N ASN A 65 9.86 -10.47 -8.55
CA ASN A 65 11.19 -10.39 -9.16
C ASN A 65 11.52 -11.59 -10.05
N GLU A 66 11.05 -12.79 -9.69
CA GLU A 66 11.19 -14.00 -10.51
C GLU A 66 10.37 -13.92 -11.81
N GLY A 67 9.44 -12.98 -11.92
CA GLY A 67 8.61 -12.76 -13.13
C GLY A 67 7.48 -13.77 -13.31
N ASN A 68 7.18 -14.57 -12.28
CA ASN A 68 6.15 -15.61 -12.31
C ASN A 68 4.80 -15.09 -11.84
N ILE A 69 4.36 -13.95 -12.38
CA ILE A 69 3.09 -13.31 -11.98
C ILE A 69 2.14 -13.05 -13.15
N VAL A 70 0.86 -13.06 -12.83
CA VAL A 70 -0.27 -12.87 -13.75
C VAL A 70 -1.18 -11.79 -13.17
N GLY A 71 -1.61 -10.83 -13.99
CA GLY A 71 -2.41 -9.68 -13.57
C GLY A 71 -1.65 -8.36 -13.70
N LYS A 72 -1.88 -7.41 -12.77
CA LYS A 72 -1.28 -6.06 -12.83
C LYS A 72 -0.53 -5.71 -11.55
N ALA A 73 0.76 -5.45 -11.66
CA ALA A 73 1.53 -4.73 -10.65
C ALA A 73 1.44 -3.22 -10.95
N GLY A 74 0.57 -2.51 -10.22
CA GLY A 74 0.25 -1.11 -10.47
C GLY A 74 1.01 -0.12 -9.59
N GLU A 75 1.69 -0.60 -8.55
CA GLU A 75 2.55 0.18 -7.65
C GLU A 75 3.63 -0.70 -7.01
N GLU A 76 4.57 -0.08 -6.29
CA GLU A 76 5.56 -0.81 -5.48
C GLU A 76 4.86 -1.68 -4.42
N ILE A 77 5.38 -2.88 -4.19
CA ILE A 77 4.89 -3.78 -3.16
C ILE A 77 5.19 -3.21 -1.77
N CYS A 78 4.17 -2.87 -0.99
CA CYS A 78 4.31 -2.34 0.37
C CYS A 78 4.22 -3.45 1.41
N CYS A 79 5.19 -4.37 1.38
CA CYS A 79 5.25 -5.50 2.30
C CYS A 79 5.66 -5.15 3.73
N GLN A 80 5.52 -6.15 4.62
CA GLN A 80 5.97 -6.08 6.02
C GLN A 80 7.42 -5.60 6.11
N ALA A 81 7.69 -4.67 7.04
CA ALA A 81 9.02 -4.06 7.14
C ALA A 81 10.14 -5.05 7.47
N GLY A 82 9.81 -6.17 8.12
CA GLY A 82 10.75 -7.26 8.40
C GLY A 82 10.10 -8.62 8.16
N ASN A 83 10.89 -9.56 7.63
CA ASN A 83 10.50 -10.96 7.58
C ASN A 83 10.72 -11.63 8.94
N THR A 84 9.63 -12.01 9.59
CA THR A 84 9.65 -12.66 10.91
C THR A 84 9.57 -14.19 10.84
N GLY A 85 9.56 -14.78 9.64
CA GLY A 85 9.67 -16.23 9.43
C GLY A 85 8.37 -16.96 9.12
N LEU A 86 7.25 -16.25 8.88
CA LEU A 86 5.95 -16.90 8.60
C LEU A 86 6.01 -17.84 7.39
N PHE A 87 6.61 -17.41 6.28
CA PHE A 87 6.70 -18.23 5.07
C PHE A 87 7.49 -19.51 5.33
N GLN A 88 8.58 -19.43 6.09
CA GLN A 88 9.37 -20.60 6.46
C GLN A 88 8.54 -21.59 7.29
N VAL A 89 7.76 -21.11 8.27
CA VAL A 89 6.86 -21.98 9.05
C VAL A 89 5.80 -22.63 8.16
N ILE A 90 5.22 -21.92 7.20
CA ILE A 90 4.26 -22.48 6.23
C ILE A 90 4.91 -23.61 5.42
N LYS A 91 6.16 -23.40 4.97
CA LYS A 91 6.93 -24.41 4.22
C LYS A 91 7.26 -25.63 5.06
N ASP A 92 7.78 -25.43 6.27
CA ASP A 92 8.23 -26.51 7.17
C ASP A 92 7.07 -27.38 7.65
N THR A 93 5.91 -26.76 7.87
CA THR A 93 4.71 -27.47 8.33
C THR A 93 3.86 -28.03 7.20
N ASN A 94 4.10 -27.62 5.94
CA ASN A 94 3.16 -27.84 4.84
C ASN A 94 1.74 -27.38 5.25
N GLY A 95 1.63 -26.12 5.69
CA GLY A 95 0.42 -25.60 6.35
C GLY A 95 -0.70 -25.18 5.39
N VAL A 96 -0.35 -24.48 4.32
CA VAL A 96 -1.27 -23.93 3.30
C VAL A 96 -0.62 -23.98 1.92
N ASP A 97 -1.43 -23.94 0.87
CA ASP A 97 -0.97 -23.85 -0.53
C ASP A 97 -1.24 -22.49 -1.18
N TRP A 98 -2.00 -21.63 -0.49
CA TRP A 98 -2.29 -20.26 -0.89
C TRP A 98 -2.08 -19.24 0.23
N ILE A 99 -1.58 -18.07 -0.15
CA ILE A 99 -1.57 -16.86 0.69
C ILE A 99 -2.26 -15.74 -0.09
N SER A 100 -3.13 -14.97 0.55
CA SER A 100 -3.71 -13.80 -0.09
C SER A 100 -3.58 -12.56 0.78
N SER A 101 -3.16 -11.48 0.14
CA SER A 101 -2.91 -10.17 0.76
C SER A 101 -3.63 -9.05 0.00
N CYS A 102 -3.62 -7.85 0.56
CA CYS A 102 -4.21 -6.66 -0.06
C CYS A 102 -3.26 -5.48 0.21
N HIS A 103 -3.72 -4.43 0.88
CA HIS A 103 -2.96 -3.24 1.28
C HIS A 103 -2.62 -2.31 0.10
N ASP A 104 -2.01 -2.85 -0.94
CA ASP A 104 -1.61 -2.13 -2.14
C ASP A 104 -2.84 -1.98 -3.06
N HIS A 105 -3.38 -0.76 -3.13
CA HIS A 105 -4.64 -0.46 -3.80
C HIS A 105 -4.59 -0.51 -5.33
N HIS A 106 -3.39 -0.53 -5.91
CA HIS A 106 -3.14 -0.56 -7.35
C HIS A 106 -2.58 -1.91 -7.82
N ASN A 107 -2.15 -2.77 -6.89
CA ASN A 107 -1.70 -4.12 -7.18
C ASN A 107 -2.87 -5.10 -7.26
N ASP A 108 -2.88 -5.89 -8.32
CA ASP A 108 -3.82 -6.98 -8.53
C ASP A 108 -3.18 -8.05 -9.41
N PHE A 109 -2.26 -8.80 -8.81
CA PHE A 109 -1.62 -9.93 -9.46
C PHE A 109 -1.57 -11.12 -8.51
N TYR A 110 -1.35 -12.29 -9.09
CA TYR A 110 -1.03 -13.51 -8.34
C TYR A 110 0.10 -14.25 -9.04
N GLY A 111 0.76 -15.14 -8.32
CA GLY A 111 1.87 -15.93 -8.84
C GLY A 111 2.21 -17.08 -7.93
N ILE A 112 3.24 -17.84 -8.29
CA ILE A 112 3.71 -18.98 -7.50
C ILE A 112 5.15 -18.70 -7.06
N TYR A 113 5.41 -18.83 -5.76
CA TYR A 113 6.74 -18.75 -5.19
C TYR A 113 7.01 -19.98 -4.32
N LYS A 114 8.08 -20.73 -4.65
CA LYS A 114 8.48 -21.95 -3.91
C LYS A 114 7.32 -22.92 -3.63
N GLY A 115 6.40 -23.07 -4.60
CA GLY A 115 5.25 -23.98 -4.51
C GLY A 115 4.06 -23.47 -3.67
N ILE A 116 4.06 -22.20 -3.26
CA ILE A 116 2.93 -21.53 -2.63
C ILE A 116 2.38 -20.49 -3.61
N THR A 117 1.08 -20.50 -3.85
CA THR A 117 0.43 -19.49 -4.69
C THR A 117 0.12 -18.26 -3.84
N MET A 118 0.52 -17.08 -4.28
CA MET A 118 0.27 -15.83 -3.54
C MET A 118 -0.51 -14.85 -4.42
N ALA A 119 -1.50 -14.16 -3.86
CA ALA A 119 -2.43 -13.34 -4.63
C ALA A 119 -2.85 -12.05 -3.91
N TYR A 120 -2.79 -10.93 -4.62
CA TYR A 120 -3.42 -9.68 -4.19
C TYR A 120 -4.94 -9.72 -4.39
N GLY A 121 -5.70 -9.27 -3.41
CA GLY A 121 -7.11 -8.95 -3.59
C GLY A 121 -7.30 -7.66 -4.39
N ARG A 122 -8.22 -7.65 -5.36
CA ARG A 122 -8.65 -6.41 -6.03
C ARG A 122 -9.29 -5.46 -5.02
N LYS A 123 -8.94 -4.17 -5.11
CA LYS A 123 -9.60 -3.11 -4.34
C LYS A 123 -11.10 -3.03 -4.65
N THR A 124 -11.92 -3.17 -3.62
CA THR A 124 -13.38 -3.10 -3.70
C THR A 124 -13.95 -1.73 -3.30
N GLY A 125 -13.38 -1.10 -2.26
CA GLY A 125 -13.95 0.10 -1.62
C GLY A 125 -13.68 1.42 -2.37
N TYR A 126 -14.51 2.43 -2.11
CA TYR A 126 -14.37 3.80 -2.64
C TYR A 126 -13.54 4.72 -1.74
N GLY A 127 -13.14 4.26 -0.55
CA GLY A 127 -12.23 4.99 0.32
C GLY A 127 -10.78 4.85 -0.16
N GLN A 128 -9.97 5.90 0.05
CA GLN A 128 -8.57 6.02 -0.40
C GLN A 128 -8.39 5.91 -1.93
N ILE A 129 -7.23 6.32 -2.45
CA ILE A 129 -6.96 6.35 -3.91
C ILE A 129 -6.85 4.92 -4.47
N GLY A 130 -7.16 4.75 -5.76
CA GLY A 130 -7.05 3.50 -6.52
C GLY A 130 -8.35 2.69 -6.65
N PRO A 131 -8.34 1.60 -7.43
CA PRO A 131 -7.23 1.14 -8.26
C PRO A 131 -7.09 2.02 -9.52
N ASN A 132 -5.85 2.22 -10.02
CA ASN A 132 -5.60 3.05 -11.21
C ASN A 132 -5.62 2.17 -12.47
N GLY A 133 -6.45 2.53 -13.45
CA GLY A 133 -6.55 1.81 -14.71
C GLY A 133 -7.03 0.36 -14.56
N LEU A 134 -7.80 0.06 -13.50
CA LEU A 134 -8.56 -1.15 -13.29
C LEU A 134 -9.92 -0.76 -12.71
N LYS A 135 -10.98 -1.55 -12.95
CA LYS A 135 -12.25 -1.35 -12.24
C LYS A 135 -12.11 -1.85 -10.80
N LYS A 136 -12.91 -1.32 -9.88
CA LYS A 136 -13.01 -1.93 -8.55
C LYS A 136 -13.62 -3.33 -8.68
N GLY A 137 -13.37 -4.16 -7.68
CA GLY A 137 -13.85 -5.53 -7.71
C GLY A 137 -13.36 -6.33 -6.52
N ALA A 138 -13.45 -7.64 -6.64
CA ALA A 138 -12.91 -8.58 -5.66
C ALA A 138 -12.28 -9.77 -6.38
N ARG A 139 -11.20 -10.29 -5.81
CA ARG A 139 -10.65 -11.58 -6.23
C ARG A 139 -11.56 -12.69 -5.72
N VAL A 140 -11.95 -13.59 -6.61
CA VAL A 140 -12.73 -14.78 -6.32
C VAL A 140 -11.80 -15.98 -6.27
N PHE A 141 -12.03 -16.89 -5.32
CA PHE A 141 -11.35 -18.18 -5.23
C PHE A 141 -12.42 -19.27 -5.33
N GLU A 142 -12.38 -20.04 -6.40
CA GLU A 142 -13.21 -21.23 -6.58
C GLU A 142 -12.42 -22.46 -6.16
N ILE A 143 -12.90 -23.14 -5.12
CA ILE A 143 -12.22 -24.28 -4.51
C ILE A 143 -12.96 -25.55 -4.91
N SER A 144 -12.29 -26.39 -5.69
CA SER A 144 -12.71 -27.76 -5.99
C SER A 144 -11.98 -28.74 -5.06
N ILE A 145 -12.71 -29.69 -4.48
CA ILE A 145 -12.17 -30.65 -3.50
C ILE A 145 -12.04 -32.07 -4.11
N ASP A 146 -12.85 -32.39 -5.12
CA ASP A 146 -12.99 -33.71 -5.74
C ASP A 146 -12.87 -33.56 -7.28
N PRO A 147 -12.05 -34.36 -8.00
CA PRO A 147 -11.16 -35.43 -7.55
C PRO A 147 -9.87 -34.97 -6.87
N HIS A 148 -9.52 -33.70 -7.01
CA HIS A 148 -8.30 -33.12 -6.45
C HIS A 148 -8.57 -31.72 -5.90
N TYR A 149 -7.81 -31.32 -4.89
CA TYR A 149 -7.81 -29.95 -4.40
C TYR A 149 -7.25 -29.02 -5.49
N GLN A 150 -8.13 -28.18 -6.06
CA GLN A 150 -7.78 -27.19 -7.06
C GLN A 150 -8.41 -25.85 -6.67
N VAL A 151 -7.64 -24.78 -6.80
CA VAL A 151 -8.13 -23.42 -6.63
C VAL A 151 -8.00 -22.69 -7.97
N LYS A 152 -9.13 -22.20 -8.49
CA LYS A 152 -9.16 -21.26 -9.61
C LYS A 152 -9.42 -19.87 -9.07
N THR A 153 -8.88 -18.85 -9.73
CA THR A 153 -9.08 -17.46 -9.31
C THR A 153 -9.31 -16.55 -10.50
N TRP A 154 -10.12 -15.51 -10.28
CA TRP A 154 -10.41 -14.44 -11.24
C TRP A 154 -10.86 -13.20 -10.47
N ILE A 155 -11.05 -12.09 -11.16
CA ILE A 155 -11.62 -10.87 -10.59
C ILE A 155 -13.07 -10.71 -11.01
N ARG A 156 -13.96 -10.54 -10.03
CA ARG A 156 -15.32 -10.02 -10.26
C ARG A 156 -15.26 -8.50 -10.18
N GLN A 157 -15.54 -7.82 -11.29
CA GLN A 157 -15.51 -6.35 -11.35
C GLN A 157 -16.85 -5.74 -10.88
N GLU A 158 -16.82 -4.47 -10.49
CA GLU A 158 -17.97 -3.72 -9.96
C GLU A 158 -19.13 -3.62 -10.96
N ASP A 159 -18.85 -3.69 -12.26
CA ASP A 159 -19.85 -3.73 -13.33
C ASP A 159 -20.33 -5.15 -13.66
N LYS A 160 -20.01 -6.12 -12.79
CA LYS A 160 -20.32 -7.55 -12.91
C LYS A 160 -19.52 -8.29 -13.98
N SER A 161 -18.67 -7.62 -14.76
CA SER A 161 -17.78 -8.32 -15.70
C SER A 161 -16.75 -9.19 -14.98
N ILE A 162 -16.22 -10.20 -15.67
CA ILE A 162 -15.14 -11.06 -15.18
C ILE A 162 -13.86 -10.63 -15.87
N ASP A 163 -12.81 -10.48 -15.08
CA ASP A 163 -11.44 -10.39 -15.56
C ASP A 163 -10.73 -11.66 -15.10
N TYR A 164 -10.49 -12.58 -16.04
CA TYR A 164 -9.85 -13.87 -15.77
C TYR A 164 -8.34 -13.75 -15.59
N GLN A 165 -7.75 -12.57 -15.83
CA GLN A 165 -6.31 -12.33 -15.78
C GLN A 165 -5.56 -13.38 -16.61
N GLU A 166 -5.87 -13.51 -17.90
CA GLU A 166 -5.27 -14.54 -18.77
C GLU A 166 -3.89 -14.11 -19.33
N GLU A 167 -3.56 -12.82 -19.23
CA GLU A 167 -2.31 -12.27 -19.74
C GLU A 167 -1.21 -12.31 -18.66
N TYR A 168 -0.12 -13.01 -18.95
CA TYR A 168 1.14 -12.85 -18.23
C TYR A 168 1.60 -11.41 -18.39
N ILE A 169 2.19 -10.85 -17.33
CA ILE A 169 2.91 -9.58 -17.47
C ILE A 169 4.14 -9.89 -18.31
N ASP A 170 4.09 -9.58 -19.62
CA ASP A 170 5.31 -9.23 -20.34
C ASP A 170 5.86 -8.02 -19.60
N LYS A 171 6.96 -8.24 -18.85
CA LYS A 171 7.58 -7.24 -17.98
C LYS A 171 7.55 -5.90 -18.69
N PRO A 172 6.92 -4.84 -18.14
CA PRO A 172 7.02 -3.53 -18.75
C PRO A 172 8.51 -3.20 -18.92
N PHE A 173 8.82 -2.43 -19.96
CA PHE A 173 10.14 -1.89 -20.32
C PHE A 173 10.71 -0.93 -19.23
N ILE A 174 10.52 -1.24 -17.96
CA ILE A 174 11.21 -0.66 -16.82
C ILE A 174 12.11 -1.77 -16.28
N PRO A 175 13.44 -1.64 -16.37
CA PRO A 175 14.30 -2.54 -15.64
C PRO A 175 14.10 -2.21 -14.17
N GLN A 176 13.69 -3.17 -13.33
CA GLN A 176 14.28 -3.38 -12.00
C GLN A 176 13.40 -4.29 -11.17
N THR A 177 14.04 -5.34 -10.66
CA THR A 177 13.60 -6.02 -9.45
C THR A 177 13.28 -5.00 -8.36
N GLN A 178 12.25 -5.25 -7.58
CA GLN A 178 11.99 -4.50 -6.36
C GLN A 178 12.73 -5.17 -5.20
N ASP A 179 13.77 -4.50 -4.68
CA ASP A 179 14.63 -5.07 -3.63
C ASP A 179 14.20 -4.69 -2.21
N TYR A 180 13.26 -3.76 -2.07
CA TYR A 180 12.78 -3.24 -0.78
C TYR A 180 11.27 -3.08 -0.77
N CYS A 181 10.63 -3.29 0.39
CA CYS A 181 9.22 -2.96 0.59
C CYS A 181 9.05 -1.44 0.50
N CYS A 182 7.96 -0.99 -0.12
CA CYS A 182 7.55 0.41 -0.05
C CYS A 182 7.39 0.81 1.43
N VAL A 183 7.77 2.05 1.76
CA VAL A 183 7.62 2.60 3.10
C VAL A 183 6.50 3.64 3.12
N GLN A 184 5.75 3.69 4.23
CA GLN A 184 4.78 4.76 4.45
C GLN A 184 5.51 6.11 4.31
N SER A 185 5.14 6.89 3.30
CA SER A 185 5.86 8.10 2.89
C SER A 185 5.59 9.30 3.80
N ASP A 186 5.85 9.14 5.11
CA ASP A 186 5.78 10.25 6.06
C ASP A 186 6.78 11.36 5.68
N ILE A 187 7.88 11.02 5.02
CA ILE A 187 8.93 11.95 4.59
C ILE A 187 8.43 12.93 3.52
N LEU A 188 7.72 12.45 2.48
CA LEU A 188 7.21 13.32 1.41
C LEU A 188 6.09 14.23 1.92
N ARG A 189 5.22 13.73 2.81
CA ARG A 189 4.22 14.55 3.50
C ARG A 189 4.87 15.64 4.36
N PHE A 190 5.90 15.29 5.13
CA PHE A 190 6.59 16.23 6.02
C PHE A 190 7.38 17.30 5.25
N LEU A 191 8.06 16.92 4.16
CA LEU A 191 8.77 17.85 3.28
C LEU A 191 7.82 18.82 2.58
N ASN A 192 6.70 18.31 2.04
CA ASN A 192 5.68 19.17 1.41
C ASN A 192 5.05 20.13 2.43
N TYR A 193 4.76 19.67 3.64
CA TYR A 193 4.21 20.54 4.69
C TYR A 193 5.18 21.67 5.07
N LYS A 194 6.47 21.38 5.24
CA LYS A 194 7.50 22.40 5.51
C LYS A 194 7.62 23.40 4.37
N LEU A 195 7.64 22.94 3.13
CA LEU A 195 7.72 23.82 1.96
C LEU A 195 6.49 24.73 1.86
N ILE A 196 5.29 24.19 2.10
CA ILE A 196 4.04 24.97 2.14
C ILE A 196 4.11 26.03 3.25
N MET A 197 4.56 25.68 4.45
CA MET A 197 4.69 26.63 5.56
C MET A 197 5.69 27.75 5.26
N VAL A 198 6.83 27.44 4.61
CA VAL A 198 7.81 28.45 4.19
C VAL A 198 7.22 29.40 3.14
N ILE A 199 6.48 28.86 2.16
CA ILE A 199 5.81 29.67 1.14
C ILE A 199 4.76 30.59 1.78
N LEU A 200 3.93 30.06 2.69
CA LEU A 200 2.93 30.85 3.40
C LEU A 200 3.57 31.98 4.23
N LEU A 201 4.64 31.69 4.97
CA LEU A 201 5.39 32.70 5.71
C LEU A 201 5.98 33.77 4.78
N GLY A 202 6.55 33.38 3.64
CA GLY A 202 7.06 34.32 2.63
C GLY A 202 5.96 35.24 2.06
N ILE A 203 4.79 34.68 1.73
CA ILE A 203 3.63 35.46 1.26
C ILE A 203 3.17 36.44 2.33
N THR A 204 3.05 36.00 3.59
CA THR A 204 2.62 36.91 4.68
C THR A 204 3.61 38.06 4.91
N TYR A 205 4.91 37.80 4.84
CA TYR A 205 5.94 38.83 4.94
C TYR A 205 5.83 39.85 3.79
N PHE A 206 5.69 39.37 2.54
CA PHE A 206 5.58 40.24 1.38
C PHE A 206 4.32 41.11 1.42
N LEU A 207 3.18 40.55 1.85
CA LEU A 207 1.94 41.29 2.04
C LEU A 207 2.08 42.34 3.15
N ALA A 208 2.70 42.00 4.28
CA ALA A 208 2.96 42.94 5.37
C ALA A 208 3.87 44.10 4.92
N ASP A 209 4.95 43.80 4.20
CA ASP A 209 5.88 44.82 3.69
C ASP A 209 5.19 45.73 2.65
N SER A 210 4.41 45.16 1.74
CA SER A 210 3.61 45.92 0.76
C SER A 210 2.58 46.85 1.44
N LEU A 211 1.91 46.36 2.49
CA LEU A 211 0.96 47.17 3.27
C LEU A 211 1.65 48.30 4.03
N MET A 212 2.78 48.01 4.69
CA MET A 212 3.59 49.02 5.38
C MET A 212 4.11 50.08 4.39
N PHE A 213 4.57 49.67 3.21
CA PHE A 213 5.00 50.58 2.15
C PHE A 213 3.86 51.48 1.66
N ARG A 214 2.66 50.92 1.43
CA ARG A 214 1.46 51.69 1.05
C ARG A 214 1.04 52.68 2.15
N GLN A 215 1.09 52.27 3.42
CA GLN A 215 0.80 53.17 4.55
C GLN A 215 1.81 54.32 4.62
N LYS A 216 3.11 54.04 4.43
CA LYS A 216 4.16 55.06 4.42
C LYS A 216 4.00 56.05 3.25
N GLN A 217 3.58 55.57 2.07
CA GLN A 217 3.25 56.45 0.94
C GLN A 217 2.02 57.31 1.21
N ARG A 218 0.94 56.76 1.77
CA ARG A 218 -0.25 57.54 2.17
C ARG A 218 0.08 58.61 3.20
N GLY A 219 0.89 58.28 4.21
CA GLY A 219 1.35 59.24 5.21
C GLY A 219 2.16 60.38 4.60
N ARG A 220 3.05 60.10 3.64
CA ARG A 220 3.80 61.13 2.90
C ARG A 220 2.91 62.02 2.04
N ILE A 221 1.91 61.45 1.35
CA ILE A 221 0.98 62.19 0.51
C ILE A 221 0.12 63.14 1.36
N ASN A 222 -0.42 62.68 2.49
CA ASN A 222 -1.21 63.52 3.39
C ASN A 222 -0.39 64.68 3.97
N LYS A 223 0.84 64.40 4.44
CA LYS A 223 1.75 65.44 4.96
C LYS A 223 2.08 66.52 3.92
N ASN A 224 2.15 66.14 2.64
CA ASN A 224 2.42 67.05 1.53
C ASN A 224 1.16 67.80 1.04
N LYS A 225 -0.03 67.33 1.41
CA LYS A 225 -1.31 68.02 1.21
C LYS A 225 -1.52 69.09 2.27
N ASP A 226 -1.27 68.75 3.53
CA ASP A 226 -1.38 69.67 4.67
C ASP A 226 -0.37 70.84 4.54
N SER A 227 0.86 70.57 4.08
CA SER A 227 1.86 71.62 3.85
C SER A 227 1.51 72.57 2.70
N LYS A 228 0.78 72.11 1.68
CA LYS A 228 0.30 72.95 0.57
C LYS A 228 -0.95 73.77 0.94
N GLN A 229 -1.76 73.29 1.89
CA GLN A 229 -2.94 74.00 2.38
C GLN A 229 -2.58 75.20 3.28
N CYS A 230 -1.43 75.17 3.95
CA CYS A 230 -0.95 76.29 4.80
C CYS A 230 -0.30 77.46 4.04
N ILE A 231 -0.15 77.40 2.71
CA ILE A 231 0.55 78.45 1.92
C ILE A 231 -0.44 79.47 1.29
N VAL A 232 -1.75 79.31 1.47
CA VAL A 232 -2.77 80.20 0.91
C VAL A 232 -3.60 80.85 2.02
N ALA A 233 -3.02 81.79 2.76
CA ALA A 233 -3.73 82.79 3.55
C ALA A 233 -2.74 83.82 4.12
N VAL A 234 -2.37 84.85 3.34
CA VAL A 234 -2.18 86.25 3.80
C VAL A 234 -2.25 87.13 2.54
N GLU A 235 -3.33 87.89 2.37
CA GLU A 235 -3.36 89.19 1.67
C GLU A 235 -3.02 90.28 2.69
#